data_AF-E6JZS3-F1
#
_entry.id   AF-E6JZS3-F1
#
_cell.length_a   1.000
_cell.length_b   1.000
_cell.length_c   1.000
_cell.angle_alpha   90.00
_cell.angle_beta   90.00
_cell.angle_gamma   90.00
#
_symmetry.space_group_name_H-M   'P 1'
#
loop_
_entity.id
_entity.type
_entity.pdbx_description
1 polymer ?
#
loop_
_entity_poly.entity_id
_entity_poly.type
_entity_poly.pdbx_seq_one_letter_code
_entity_poly.pdbx_strand_id
1 'polypeptide(L)'
;MAYKGIDVSVWQGNIDFQKVKASGIDFVIIRTGYGNGNKDKWFDENYRKAKAAGLHIGAYWYSDASSADGAKQEAKSCASVLSGKQLDYPVYFDIEEKSQFSRGRDFCSNLITAFCSEMENQGYYTGSIPRSRL
;
A
#
# COMPACT_ATOMS: atom_id res chain seq x y z
N MET A 1 -20.79 7.26 -11.76
CA MET A 1 -19.61 6.96 -12.61
C MET A 1 -18.77 5.92 -11.88
N ALA A 2 -18.15 5.00 -12.62
CA ALA A 2 -17.26 3.99 -12.05
C ALA A 2 -15.81 4.45 -12.28
N TYR A 3 -15.01 4.51 -11.21
CA TYR A 3 -13.57 4.79 -11.29
C TYR A 3 -12.81 3.49 -11.54
N LYS A 4 -11.85 3.50 -12.46
CA LYS A 4 -11.00 2.36 -12.78
C LYS A 4 -9.61 2.56 -12.19
N GLY A 5 -9.08 1.53 -11.56
CA GLY A 5 -7.76 1.57 -10.95
C GLY A 5 -6.91 0.36 -11.31
N ILE A 6 -5.62 0.49 -11.02
CA ILE A 6 -4.66 -0.62 -11.02
C ILE A 6 -3.86 -0.58 -9.72
N ASP A 7 -3.33 -1.71 -9.27
CA ASP A 7 -2.26 -1.75 -8.28
C ASP A 7 -0.93 -2.14 -8.94
N VAL A 8 0.17 -1.57 -8.44
CA VAL A 8 1.49 -1.76 -9.03
C VAL A 8 2.58 -1.85 -7.97
N SER A 9 3.65 -2.53 -8.31
CA SER A 9 4.81 -2.79 -7.47
C SER A 9 6.04 -3.03 -8.33
N VAL A 10 7.09 -3.58 -7.72
CA VAL A 10 8.27 -4.08 -8.42
C VAL A 10 7.98 -5.00 -9.60
N TRP A 11 6.88 -5.76 -9.54
CA TRP A 11 6.60 -6.85 -10.47
C TRP A 11 6.26 -6.36 -11.88
N GLN A 12 5.74 -5.14 -12.01
CA GLN A 12 5.41 -4.53 -13.30
C GLN A 12 6.61 -3.84 -13.97
N GLY A 13 7.70 -3.61 -13.23
CA GLY A 13 8.89 -2.94 -13.74
C GLY A 13 8.63 -1.48 -14.13
N ASN A 14 9.18 -1.07 -15.28
CA ASN A 14 9.05 0.30 -15.77
C ASN A 14 7.69 0.52 -16.46
N ILE A 15 6.79 1.27 -15.83
CA ILE A 15 5.44 1.54 -16.35
C ILE A 15 5.39 2.90 -17.08
N ASP A 16 4.70 2.91 -18.22
CA ASP A 16 4.30 4.13 -18.92
C ASP A 16 2.93 4.61 -18.42
N PHE A 17 2.93 5.47 -17.41
CA PHE A 17 1.70 5.96 -16.80
C PHE A 17 0.88 6.91 -17.69
N GLN A 18 1.48 7.48 -18.74
CA GLN A 18 0.73 8.26 -19.73
C GLN A 18 -0.18 7.34 -20.55
N LYS A 19 0.33 6.18 -20.98
CA LYS A 19 -0.49 5.15 -21.62
C LYS A 19 -1.55 4.57 -20.70
N VAL A 20 -1.22 4.37 -19.42
CA VAL A 20 -2.18 3.94 -18.39
C VAL A 20 -3.32 4.95 -18.25
N LYS A 21 -3.01 6.25 -18.13
CA LYS A 21 -4.05 7.28 -18.07
C LYS A 21 -4.90 7.30 -19.35
N ALA A 22 -4.26 7.21 -20.51
CA ALA A 22 -4.93 7.21 -21.81
C ALA A 22 -5.83 5.98 -22.05
N SER A 23 -5.58 4.86 -21.36
CA SER A 23 -6.46 3.67 -21.42
C SER A 23 -7.71 3.78 -20.53
N GLY A 24 -7.91 4.93 -19.87
CA GLY A 24 -9.08 5.20 -19.02
C GLY A 24 -8.93 4.71 -17.58
N ILE A 25 -7.70 4.59 -17.09
CA ILE A 25 -7.43 4.39 -15.65
C ILE A 25 -7.43 5.75 -14.94
N ASP A 26 -8.09 5.81 -13.80
CA ASP A 26 -8.28 7.02 -13.01
C ASP A 26 -7.30 7.12 -11.84
N PHE A 27 -6.98 5.97 -11.21
CA PHE A 27 -6.14 5.91 -10.03
C PHE A 27 -5.16 4.73 -10.05
N VAL A 28 -4.13 4.81 -9.21
CA VAL A 28 -3.18 3.74 -8.96
C VAL A 28 -2.89 3.57 -7.47
N ILE A 29 -2.87 2.33 -7.00
CA ILE A 29 -2.40 2.00 -5.64
C ILE A 29 -0.98 1.42 -5.75
N ILE A 30 0.01 2.10 -5.19
CA ILE A 30 1.43 1.76 -5.39
C ILE A 30 1.98 1.07 -4.14
N ARG A 31 2.65 -0.07 -4.29
CA ARG A 31 3.34 -0.71 -3.16
C ARG A 31 4.46 0.17 -2.64
N THR A 32 4.42 0.48 -1.36
CA THR A 32 5.44 1.27 -0.65
C THR A 32 6.61 0.40 -0.21
N GLY A 33 6.32 -0.82 0.22
CA GLY A 33 7.30 -1.76 0.75
C GLY A 33 6.66 -3.04 1.26
N TYR A 34 7.47 -3.85 1.93
CA TYR A 34 7.05 -5.14 2.46
C TYR A 34 7.88 -5.60 3.67
N GLY A 35 7.22 -6.36 4.55
CA GLY A 35 7.82 -7.04 5.70
C GLY A 35 8.66 -6.13 6.57
N ASN A 36 9.81 -6.61 7.04
CA ASN A 36 10.69 -5.89 7.97
C ASN A 36 11.51 -4.73 7.34
N GLY A 37 10.82 -3.73 6.78
CA GLY A 37 11.41 -2.46 6.32
C GLY A 37 11.91 -2.43 4.88
N ASN A 38 11.55 -3.39 4.04
CA ASN A 38 11.99 -3.40 2.64
C ASN A 38 11.17 -2.39 1.83
N LYS A 39 11.81 -1.34 1.32
CA LYS A 39 11.16 -0.40 0.38
C LYS A 39 11.02 -1.04 -1.01
N ASP A 40 9.86 -0.86 -1.65
CA ASP A 40 9.71 -1.27 -3.05
C ASP A 40 10.58 -0.38 -3.95
N LYS A 41 11.47 -1.02 -4.73
CA LYS A 41 12.47 -0.30 -5.54
C LYS A 41 11.87 0.60 -6.63
N TRP A 42 10.61 0.38 -7.02
CA TRP A 42 9.93 1.22 -8.01
C TRP A 42 9.01 2.28 -7.38
N PHE A 43 8.81 2.30 -6.06
CA PHE A 43 7.85 3.20 -5.42
C PHE A 43 8.04 4.67 -5.80
N ASP A 44 9.25 5.21 -5.64
CA ASP A 44 9.50 6.64 -5.89
C ASP A 44 9.27 7.02 -7.35
N GLU A 45 9.74 6.17 -8.27
CA GLU A 45 9.63 6.39 -9.71
C GLU A 45 8.18 6.24 -10.19
N ASN A 46 7.45 5.24 -9.68
CA ASN A 46 6.04 5.04 -9.96
C ASN A 46 5.21 6.21 -9.43
N TYR A 47 5.44 6.65 -8.19
CA TYR A 47 4.76 7.80 -7.62
C TYR A 47 4.98 9.05 -8.47
N ARG A 48 6.24 9.33 -8.85
CA ARG A 48 6.61 10.50 -9.66
C ARG A 48 5.92 10.45 -11.03
N LYS A 49 5.97 9.31 -11.72
CA LYS A 49 5.39 9.15 -13.06
C LYS A 49 3.86 9.17 -13.03
N ALA A 50 3.23 8.50 -12.07
CA ALA A 50 1.78 8.50 -11.90
C ALA A 50 1.26 9.91 -11.60
N LYS A 51 1.93 10.65 -10.71
CA LYS A 51 1.58 12.03 -10.39
C LYS A 51 1.71 12.94 -11.62
N ALA A 52 2.79 12.78 -12.39
CA ALA A 52 2.98 13.53 -13.64
C ALA A 52 1.97 13.17 -14.74
N ALA A 53 1.38 11.97 -14.70
CA ALA A 53 0.30 11.54 -15.60
C ALA A 53 -1.10 11.98 -15.12
N GLY A 54 -1.23 12.65 -13.98
CA GLY A 54 -2.52 13.07 -13.44
C GLY A 54 -3.40 11.90 -12.99
N LEU A 55 -2.78 10.81 -12.53
CA LEU A 55 -3.48 9.73 -11.83
C LEU A 55 -3.63 10.09 -10.36
N HIS A 56 -4.77 9.72 -9.78
CA HIS A 56 -4.93 9.74 -8.33
C HIS A 56 -4.12 8.61 -7.70
N ILE A 57 -3.49 8.86 -6.56
CA ILE A 57 -2.53 7.92 -5.97
C ILE A 57 -2.98 7.47 -4.58
N GLY A 58 -3.03 6.15 -4.39
CA GLY A 58 -3.03 5.50 -3.08
C GLY A 58 -1.78 4.65 -2.90
N ALA A 59 -1.68 4.00 -1.75
CA ALA A 59 -0.51 3.20 -1.44
C ALA A 59 -0.89 1.90 -0.72
N TYR A 60 -0.03 0.89 -0.75
CA TYR A 60 -0.18 -0.29 0.11
C TYR A 60 1.16 -0.77 0.67
N TRP A 61 1.09 -1.50 1.79
CA TRP A 61 2.23 -2.18 2.42
C TRP A 61 1.91 -3.67 2.57
N TYR A 62 2.76 -4.53 1.97
CA TYR A 62 2.62 -5.98 2.09
C TYR A 62 3.20 -6.47 3.41
N SER A 63 2.40 -7.17 4.21
CA SER A 63 2.79 -7.57 5.56
C SER A 63 3.10 -9.06 5.67
N ASP A 64 4.28 -9.37 6.21
CA ASP A 64 4.61 -10.71 6.72
C ASP A 64 4.69 -10.74 8.26
N ALA A 65 4.20 -9.67 8.93
CA ALA A 65 4.24 -9.52 10.36
C ALA A 65 3.60 -10.70 11.11
N SER A 66 4.30 -11.19 12.13
CA SER A 66 3.86 -12.29 13.00
C SER A 66 3.42 -11.81 14.39
N SER A 67 3.38 -10.50 14.63
CA SER A 67 2.92 -9.88 15.88
C SER A 67 2.39 -8.46 15.63
N ALA A 68 1.56 -7.96 16.55
CA ALA A 68 1.06 -6.58 16.51
C ALA A 68 2.20 -5.56 16.55
N ASP A 69 3.24 -5.81 17.36
CA ASP A 69 4.44 -4.96 17.37
C ASP A 69 5.18 -4.98 16.02
N GLY A 70 5.25 -6.13 15.35
CA GLY A 70 5.79 -6.23 13.99
C GLY A 70 5.00 -5.36 13.01
N ALA A 71 3.67 -5.49 13.00
CA ALA A 71 2.79 -4.68 12.15
C ALA A 71 2.91 -3.18 12.45
N LYS A 72 3.13 -2.80 13.71
CA LYS A 72 3.42 -1.41 14.10
C LYS A 72 4.75 -0.91 13.53
N GLN A 73 5.80 -1.74 13.52
CA GLN A 73 7.08 -1.34 12.92
C GLN A 73 6.98 -1.22 11.40
N GLU A 74 6.23 -2.11 10.75
CA GLU A 74 5.90 -2.03 9.33
C GLU A 74 5.19 -0.70 8.99
N ALA A 75 4.21 -0.29 9.80
CA ALA A 75 3.54 1.01 9.63
C ALA A 75 4.52 2.19 9.70
N LYS A 76 5.49 2.17 10.62
CA LYS A 76 6.53 3.22 10.68
C LYS A 76 7.41 3.23 9.43
N SER A 77 7.78 2.07 8.91
CA SER A 77 8.52 1.97 7.65
C SER A 77 7.69 2.50 6.48
N CYS A 78 6.40 2.16 6.41
CA CYS A 78 5.48 2.67 5.40
C CYS A 78 5.39 4.20 5.45
N ALA A 79 5.12 4.78 6.62
CA ALA A 79 5.05 6.22 6.82
C ALA A 79 6.38 6.93 6.47
N SER A 80 7.52 6.33 6.80
CA SER A 80 8.83 6.86 6.41
C SER A 80 9.00 6.93 4.89
N VAL A 81 8.48 5.95 4.14
CA VAL A 81 8.51 5.97 2.67
C VAL A 81 7.55 7.01 2.09
N LEU A 82 6.40 7.21 2.75
CA LEU A 82 5.36 8.14 2.35
C LEU A 82 5.61 9.59 2.79
N SER A 83 6.64 9.86 3.60
CA SER A 83 6.93 11.20 4.08
C SER A 83 7.13 12.19 2.93
N GLY A 84 6.42 13.32 2.99
CA GLY A 84 6.42 14.34 1.93
C GLY A 84 5.68 13.95 0.64
N LYS A 85 4.98 12.81 0.62
CA LYS A 85 4.10 12.40 -0.50
C LYS A 85 2.66 12.80 -0.20
N GLN A 86 1.96 13.19 -1.25
CA GLN A 86 0.53 13.49 -1.20
C GLN A 86 -0.21 12.31 -1.80
N LEU A 87 -1.20 11.79 -1.09
CA LEU A 87 -2.07 10.71 -1.55
C LEU A 87 -3.49 11.26 -1.75
N ASP A 88 -4.17 10.75 -2.77
CA ASP A 88 -5.58 10.99 -3.05
C ASP A 88 -6.45 9.85 -2.52
N TYR A 89 -5.86 8.67 -2.33
CA TYR A 89 -6.49 7.44 -1.84
C TYR A 89 -5.79 6.94 -0.55
N PRO A 90 -6.43 6.03 0.21
CA PRO A 90 -5.89 5.54 1.48
C PRO A 90 -4.56 4.81 1.34
N VAL A 91 -3.92 4.59 2.49
CA VAL A 91 -2.88 3.55 2.64
C VAL A 91 -3.54 2.24 3.06
N TYR A 92 -3.28 1.18 2.30
CA TYR A 92 -3.82 -0.14 2.55
C TYR A 92 -2.81 -1.06 3.23
N PHE A 93 -3.22 -1.67 4.34
CA PHE A 93 -2.52 -2.81 4.93
C PHE A 93 -2.89 -4.08 4.15
N ASP A 94 -1.90 -4.67 3.48
CA ASP A 94 -2.06 -5.85 2.65
C ASP A 94 -1.61 -7.09 3.42
N ILE A 95 -2.59 -7.85 3.91
CA ILE A 95 -2.42 -9.05 4.72
C ILE A 95 -2.84 -10.27 3.90
N GLU A 96 -1.90 -11.15 3.56
CA GLU A 96 -2.15 -12.29 2.66
C GLU A 96 -1.59 -13.63 3.16
N GLU A 97 -0.76 -13.63 4.21
CA GLU A 97 -0.01 -14.83 4.57
C GLU A 97 -0.92 -15.92 5.16
N LYS A 98 -0.78 -17.13 4.63
CA LYS A 98 -1.47 -18.31 5.18
C LYS A 98 -1.12 -18.53 6.65
N SER A 99 0.11 -18.21 7.05
CA SER A 99 0.60 -18.31 8.43
C SER A 99 -0.06 -17.30 9.36
N GLN A 100 -0.46 -16.12 8.86
CA GLN A 100 -1.23 -15.15 9.61
C GLN A 100 -2.68 -15.63 9.74
N PHE A 101 -3.29 -16.05 8.62
CA PHE A 101 -4.69 -16.50 8.61
C PHE A 101 -4.94 -17.76 9.44
N SER A 102 -3.99 -18.70 9.49
CA SER A 102 -4.11 -19.94 10.29
C SER A 102 -4.18 -19.68 11.80
N ARG A 103 -3.79 -18.48 12.26
CA ARG A 103 -3.86 -18.07 13.67
C ARG A 103 -5.22 -17.48 14.07
N GLY A 104 -6.14 -17.37 13.11
CA GLY A 104 -7.51 -16.95 13.35
C GLY A 104 -7.75 -15.44 13.25
N ARG A 105 -9.04 -15.07 13.25
CA ARG A 105 -9.51 -13.71 13.00
C ARG A 105 -8.98 -12.69 14.00
N ASP A 106 -8.90 -13.05 15.28
CA ASP A 106 -8.44 -12.14 16.33
C ASP A 106 -6.98 -11.76 16.13
N PHE A 107 -6.15 -12.73 15.71
CA PHE A 107 -4.75 -12.46 15.38
C PHE A 107 -4.64 -11.47 14.21
N CYS A 108 -5.35 -11.72 13.10
CA CYS A 108 -5.37 -10.80 11.95
C CYS A 108 -5.90 -9.42 12.33
N SER A 109 -6.96 -9.35 13.13
CA SER A 109 -7.56 -8.08 13.58
C SER A 109 -6.57 -7.27 14.42
N ASN A 110 -5.77 -7.93 15.26
CA ASN A 110 -4.71 -7.27 16.03
C ASN A 110 -3.59 -6.71 15.13
N LEU A 111 -3.21 -7.42 14.06
CA LEU A 111 -2.25 -6.91 13.08
C LEU A 111 -2.78 -5.68 12.35
N ILE A 112 -4.00 -5.79 11.81
CA ILE A 112 -4.69 -4.70 11.09
C ILE A 112 -4.80 -3.47 11.98
N THR A 113 -5.29 -3.64 13.21
CA THR A 113 -5.46 -2.55 14.17
C THR A 113 -4.11 -1.88 14.48
N ALA A 114 -3.07 -2.66 14.74
CA ALA A 114 -1.75 -2.13 15.07
C ALA A 114 -1.14 -1.31 13.92
N PHE A 115 -1.28 -1.78 12.68
CA PHE A 115 -0.79 -1.05 11.50
C PHE A 115 -1.61 0.22 11.24
N CYS A 116 -2.94 0.08 11.13
CA CYS A 116 -3.83 1.19 10.81
C CYS A 116 -3.75 2.32 11.85
N SER A 117 -3.78 1.98 13.14
CA SER A 117 -3.68 2.99 14.21
C SER A 117 -2.36 3.75 14.17
N GLU A 118 -1.23 3.08 13.87
CA GLU A 118 0.07 3.75 13.79
C GLU A 118 0.18 4.67 12.57
N MET A 119 -0.43 4.30 11.44
CA MET A 119 -0.50 5.15 10.25
C MET A 119 -1.44 6.35 10.46
N GLU A 120 -2.58 6.14 11.11
CA GLU A 120 -3.54 7.20 11.45
C GLU A 120 -2.93 8.22 12.42
N ASN A 121 -2.16 7.77 13.41
CA ASN A 121 -1.39 8.63 14.31
C ASN A 121 -0.35 9.50 13.57
N GLN A 122 0.06 9.09 12.38
CA GLN A 122 0.99 9.84 11.51
C GLN A 122 0.25 10.68 10.45
N GLY A 123 -1.08 10.76 10.53
CA GLY A 123 -1.92 11.61 9.68
C GLY A 123 -2.36 10.96 8.37
N TYR A 124 -2.24 9.64 8.21
CA TYR A 124 -2.71 8.93 7.03
C TYR A 124 -4.12 8.36 7.23
N TYR A 125 -4.95 8.44 6.18
CA TYR A 125 -6.20 7.70 6.12
C TYR A 125 -5.94 6.26 5.67
N THR A 126 -6.50 5.27 6.36
CA THR A 126 -6.14 3.86 6.13
C THR A 126 -7.32 2.91 5.90
N GLY A 127 -7.03 1.77 5.30
CA GLY A 127 -7.90 0.60 5.22
C GLY A 127 -7.08 -0.69 5.16
N SER A 128 -7.74 -1.85 5.20
CA SER A 128 -7.07 -3.16 5.01
C SER A 128 -7.64 -3.87 3.79
N ILE A 129 -6.79 -4.51 3.00
CA ILE A 129 -7.21 -5.36 1.87
C ILE A 129 -6.68 -6.78 2.13
N PRO A 130 -7.56 -7.78 2.28
CA PRO A 130 -7.14 -9.17 2.29
C PRO A 130 -7.10 -9.71 0.86
N ARG A 131 -5.97 -10.29 0.45
CA ARG A 131 -5.76 -10.98 -0.84
C ARG A 131 -6.16 -10.13 -2.07
N SER A 132 -5.16 -9.52 -2.69
CA SER A 132 -5.21 -8.73 -3.92
C SER A 132 -6.14 -9.32 -5.01
N ARG A 133 -7.28 -8.64 -5.22
CA ARG A 133 -7.99 -8.54 -6.50
C ARG A 133 -8.45 -7.10 -6.66
N LEU A 134 -7.55 -6.25 -7.14
CA LEU A 134 -7.91 -5.00 -7.81
C LEU A 134 -7.80 -5.20 -9.32
#